data_AF-F9PFC0-F1
#
_entry.id   AF-F9PFC0-F1
#
_cell.length_a   1.000
_cell.length_b   1.000
_cell.length_c   1.000
_cell.angle_alpha   90.00
_cell.angle_beta   90.00
_cell.angle_gamma   90.00
#
_symmetry.space_group_name_H-M   'P 1'
#
loop_
_entity.id
_entity.type
_entity.pdbx_description
1 polymer ?
#
loop_
_entity_poly.entity_id
_entity_poly.type
_entity_poly.pdbx_seq_one_letter_code
_entity_poly.pdbx_strand_id
1 'polypeptide(L)'
;MIKEDTLKKLFEFCDSLSTEGTEITIDLIQQNFSKEEQIEINDITHNDLSQKIKSEQEKSYLEKIVTIKGLIFIKFNTEVSSPTASETGENESQEHSKIKKYLFNQFGLEVKEITPDSIVVLNNKELVDKIDEYMLWNGNNDDIKTAFLEKYSIIPEEKVHVIQSLSEYLQVLSDINEDNHFLLSRGQKDCTFDLVASLYREDVFFGKERELLNKFTRGASFYDKSIHLKSKESVTAYGQHYGLPTNYLDFTEAHLLSLFFALKEFKYNEKPSIVYLVDTEEYHCDVIGTREKFFDFSNETEVSFHTDRYRNNDIFIKLEDSNERIHFQKGYFLKTASKLSQDLQKMLSQYTHCILIPQDMKETIFNELFNIGVNYESIYPDIDNLVKNIKHRKDGIV
;
A
#
# COMPACT_ATOMS: atom_id res chain seq x y z
N MET A 1 -27.93 -24.24 -7.63
CA MET A 1 -26.90 -24.93 -6.82
C MET A 1 -26.00 -25.67 -7.80
N ILE A 2 -24.72 -25.30 -7.84
CA ILE A 2 -23.71 -25.98 -8.65
C ILE A 2 -23.59 -27.41 -8.14
N LYS A 3 -23.54 -28.41 -9.03
CA LYS A 3 -23.25 -29.78 -8.61
C LYS A 3 -21.80 -29.87 -8.18
N GLU A 4 -21.56 -30.47 -7.03
CA GLU A 4 -20.22 -30.60 -6.46
C GLU A 4 -19.24 -31.32 -7.42
N ASP A 5 -19.77 -32.21 -8.25
CA ASP A 5 -19.03 -32.88 -9.33
C ASP A 5 -18.53 -31.93 -10.43
N THR A 6 -19.35 -30.96 -10.85
CA THR A 6 -18.98 -29.98 -11.90
C THR A 6 -17.83 -29.07 -11.43
N LEU A 7 -17.88 -28.65 -10.17
CA LEU A 7 -16.86 -27.79 -9.58
C LEU A 7 -15.53 -28.54 -9.37
N LYS A 8 -15.59 -29.81 -8.95
CA LYS A 8 -14.41 -30.67 -8.84
C LYS A 8 -13.75 -30.89 -10.22
N LYS A 9 -14.56 -31.18 -11.23
CA LYS A 9 -14.10 -31.37 -12.62
C LYS A 9 -13.47 -30.10 -13.21
N LEU A 10 -14.00 -28.93 -12.86
CA LEU A 10 -13.42 -27.63 -13.24
C LEU A 10 -12.02 -27.43 -12.64
N PHE A 11 -11.83 -27.80 -11.38
CA PHE A 11 -10.52 -27.70 -10.72
C PHE A 11 -9.50 -28.69 -11.30
N GLU A 12 -9.90 -29.93 -11.54
CA GLU A 12 -9.05 -30.93 -12.21
C GLU A 12 -8.64 -30.47 -13.63
N PHE A 13 -9.55 -29.80 -14.34
CA PHE A 13 -9.24 -29.19 -15.63
C PHE A 13 -8.25 -28.04 -15.51
N CYS A 14 -8.39 -27.16 -14.50
CA CYS A 14 -7.43 -26.08 -14.23
C CYS A 14 -6.03 -26.60 -13.89
N ASP A 15 -5.96 -27.73 -13.17
CA ASP A 15 -4.72 -28.46 -12.88
C ASP A 15 -4.08 -29.02 -14.16
N SER A 16 -4.88 -29.57 -15.08
CA SER A 16 -4.38 -30.12 -16.35
C SER A 16 -3.77 -29.05 -17.27
N LEU A 17 -4.19 -27.79 -17.13
CA LEU A 17 -3.70 -26.61 -17.86
C LEU A 17 -2.38 -26.07 -17.29
N SER A 18 -1.63 -26.81 -16.47
CA SER A 18 -0.39 -26.39 -15.81
C SER A 18 0.89 -26.67 -16.62
N THR A 19 0.76 -27.21 -17.83
CA THR A 19 1.90 -27.32 -18.77
C THR A 19 1.98 -26.05 -19.63
N GLU A 20 3.10 -25.33 -19.52
CA GLU A 20 3.37 -24.09 -20.26
C GLU A 20 3.03 -24.26 -21.75
N GLY A 21 2.10 -23.45 -22.24
CA GLY A 21 1.76 -23.36 -23.67
C GLY A 21 0.40 -23.91 -24.10
N THR A 22 -0.45 -24.42 -23.17
CA THR A 22 -1.81 -24.85 -23.55
C THR A 22 -2.75 -23.64 -23.61
N GLU A 23 -3.04 -23.16 -24.82
CA GLU A 23 -4.06 -22.13 -25.05
C GLU A 23 -5.45 -22.67 -24.70
N ILE A 24 -6.18 -21.97 -23.82
CA ILE A 24 -7.55 -22.34 -23.45
C ILE A 24 -8.45 -21.95 -24.63
N THR A 25 -8.95 -22.93 -25.37
CA THR A 25 -9.85 -22.73 -26.51
C THR A 25 -11.26 -23.28 -26.22
N ILE A 26 -12.25 -22.81 -26.98
CA ILE A 26 -13.63 -23.28 -26.82
C ILE A 26 -13.79 -24.77 -27.14
N ASP A 27 -13.03 -25.28 -28.10
CA ASP A 27 -13.03 -26.71 -28.46
C ASP A 27 -12.54 -27.58 -27.29
N LEU A 28 -11.50 -27.11 -26.58
CA LEU A 28 -10.95 -27.79 -25.41
C LEU A 28 -11.98 -27.84 -24.27
N ILE A 29 -12.72 -26.74 -24.06
CA ILE A 29 -13.79 -26.67 -23.07
C ILE A 29 -14.91 -27.65 -23.42
N GLN A 30 -15.33 -27.74 -24.69
CA GLN A 30 -16.39 -28.64 -25.12
C GLN A 30 -16.02 -30.13 -25.06
N GLN A 31 -14.73 -30.46 -25.18
CA GLN A 31 -14.25 -31.83 -25.01
C GLN A 31 -14.30 -32.28 -23.54
N ASN A 32 -14.18 -31.33 -22.61
CA ASN A 32 -14.09 -31.62 -21.17
C ASN A 32 -15.41 -31.41 -20.42
N PHE A 33 -16.31 -30.55 -20.90
CA PHE A 33 -17.56 -30.20 -20.23
C PHE A 33 -18.79 -30.37 -21.14
N SER A 34 -19.84 -31.00 -20.62
CA SER A 34 -21.16 -31.07 -21.26
C SER A 34 -21.80 -29.69 -21.40
N LYS A 35 -22.87 -29.56 -22.21
CA LYS A 35 -23.60 -28.29 -22.33
C LYS A 35 -24.19 -27.84 -20.99
N GLU A 36 -24.70 -28.77 -20.18
CA GLU A 36 -25.22 -28.50 -18.84
C GLU A 36 -24.10 -28.07 -17.89
N GLU A 37 -22.94 -28.73 -17.92
CA GLU A 37 -21.77 -28.36 -17.10
C GLU A 37 -21.23 -26.98 -17.49
N GLN A 38 -21.23 -26.62 -18.78
CA GLN A 38 -20.83 -25.28 -19.24
C GLN A 38 -21.76 -24.17 -18.72
N ILE A 39 -23.07 -24.43 -18.66
CA ILE A 39 -24.05 -23.52 -18.06
C ILE A 39 -23.78 -23.37 -16.56
N GLU A 40 -23.59 -24.50 -15.86
CA GLU A 40 -23.27 -24.51 -14.43
C GLU A 40 -21.96 -23.75 -14.13
N ILE A 41 -20.92 -23.90 -14.96
CA ILE A 41 -19.63 -23.18 -14.85
C ILE A 41 -19.80 -21.68 -15.06
N ASN A 42 -20.62 -21.28 -16.04
CA ASN A 42 -20.90 -19.87 -16.30
C ASN A 42 -21.59 -19.19 -15.11
N ASP A 43 -22.40 -19.93 -14.36
CA ASP A 43 -23.16 -19.45 -13.21
C ASP A 43 -22.38 -19.50 -11.87
N ILE A 44 -21.12 -19.94 -11.86
CA ILE A 44 -20.27 -19.97 -10.64
C ILE A 44 -19.94 -18.56 -10.17
N THR A 45 -20.22 -18.24 -8.90
CA THR A 45 -19.85 -16.95 -8.28
C THR A 45 -18.46 -16.99 -7.65
N HIS A 46 -17.88 -15.82 -7.36
CA HIS A 46 -16.60 -15.72 -6.65
C HIS A 46 -16.68 -16.29 -5.21
N ASN A 47 -17.84 -16.18 -4.57
CA ASN A 47 -18.07 -16.75 -3.24
C ASN A 47 -18.08 -18.28 -3.26
N ASP A 48 -18.59 -18.90 -4.34
CA ASP A 48 -18.56 -20.36 -4.50
C ASP A 48 -17.12 -20.90 -4.66
N LEU A 49 -16.23 -20.10 -5.22
CA LEU A 49 -14.82 -20.43 -5.47
C LEU A 49 -13.95 -20.22 -4.23
N SER A 50 -14.07 -19.06 -3.57
CA SER A 50 -13.25 -18.67 -2.42
C SER A 50 -13.41 -19.59 -1.20
N GLN A 51 -14.56 -20.25 -1.04
CA GLN A 51 -14.76 -21.23 0.05
C GLN A 51 -14.10 -22.60 -0.20
N LYS A 52 -13.69 -22.90 -1.44
CA LYS A 52 -13.25 -24.24 -1.86
C LYS A 52 -11.83 -24.29 -2.46
N ILE A 53 -11.20 -23.15 -2.74
CA ILE A 53 -9.82 -23.08 -3.26
C ILE A 53 -8.82 -22.92 -2.11
N LYS A 54 -7.68 -23.63 -2.17
CA LYS A 54 -6.55 -23.44 -1.24
C LYS A 54 -5.81 -22.13 -1.57
N SER A 55 -5.45 -21.35 -0.56
CA SER A 55 -4.93 -19.98 -0.72
C SER A 55 -3.70 -19.83 -1.62
N GLU A 56 -2.87 -20.88 -1.78
CA GLU A 56 -1.65 -20.83 -2.60
C GLU A 56 -1.93 -20.95 -4.11
N GLN A 57 -3.10 -21.42 -4.54
CA GLN A 57 -3.47 -21.63 -5.96
C GLN A 57 -4.57 -20.68 -6.46
N GLU A 58 -5.14 -19.87 -5.56
CA GLU A 58 -6.33 -19.05 -5.80
C GLU A 58 -6.20 -18.11 -7.00
N LYS A 59 -5.10 -17.35 -7.08
CA LYS A 59 -4.89 -16.40 -8.16
C LYS A 59 -4.81 -17.07 -9.54
N SER A 60 -4.10 -18.19 -9.65
CA SER A 60 -3.92 -18.92 -10.91
C SER A 60 -5.22 -19.58 -11.39
N TYR A 61 -6.01 -20.13 -10.46
CA TYR A 61 -7.30 -20.73 -10.79
C TYR A 61 -8.31 -19.67 -11.21
N LEU A 62 -8.35 -18.53 -10.53
CA LEU A 62 -9.24 -17.43 -10.86
C LEU A 62 -8.99 -16.92 -12.30
N GLU A 63 -7.72 -16.69 -12.69
CA GLU A 63 -7.37 -16.26 -14.04
C GLU A 63 -7.83 -17.27 -15.12
N LYS A 64 -7.61 -18.58 -14.89
CA LYS A 64 -8.05 -19.64 -15.82
C LYS A 64 -9.57 -19.75 -15.90
N ILE A 65 -10.27 -19.70 -14.76
CA ILE A 65 -11.72 -19.82 -14.69
C ILE A 65 -12.38 -18.60 -15.35
N VAL A 66 -11.86 -17.40 -15.16
CA VAL A 66 -12.33 -16.18 -15.85
C VAL A 66 -12.22 -16.35 -17.37
N THR A 67 -11.10 -16.89 -17.85
CA THR A 67 -10.87 -17.16 -19.28
C THR A 67 -11.86 -18.19 -19.83
N ILE A 68 -12.07 -19.30 -19.12
CA ILE A 68 -13.04 -20.35 -19.47
C ILE A 68 -14.46 -19.78 -19.54
N LYS A 69 -14.87 -18.98 -18.55
CA LYS A 69 -16.19 -18.34 -18.51
C LYS A 69 -16.37 -17.37 -19.69
N GLY A 70 -15.34 -16.59 -20.02
CA GLY A 70 -15.36 -15.70 -21.18
C GLY A 70 -15.60 -16.43 -22.50
N LEU A 71 -14.93 -17.57 -22.70
CA LEU A 71 -15.08 -18.38 -23.92
C LEU A 71 -16.45 -19.06 -24.01
N ILE A 72 -16.94 -19.62 -22.90
CA ILE A 72 -18.28 -20.19 -22.81
C ILE A 72 -19.35 -19.14 -23.17
N PHE A 73 -19.19 -17.91 -22.64
CA PHE A 73 -20.09 -16.80 -22.92
C PHE A 73 -20.13 -16.40 -24.40
N ILE A 74 -18.95 -16.20 -25.01
CA ILE A 74 -18.85 -15.84 -26.44
C ILE A 74 -19.58 -16.88 -27.29
N LYS A 75 -19.39 -18.17 -26.98
CA LYS A 75 -20.03 -19.26 -27.69
C LYS A 75 -21.56 -19.24 -27.57
N PHE A 76 -22.08 -19.09 -26.35
CA PHE A 76 -23.52 -19.01 -26.12
C PHE A 76 -24.18 -17.82 -26.82
N ASN A 77 -23.43 -16.75 -27.11
CA ASN A 77 -23.93 -15.64 -27.91
C ASN A 77 -23.86 -15.94 -29.42
N THR A 78 -22.77 -16.54 -29.91
CA THR A 78 -22.67 -16.94 -31.33
C THR A 78 -23.68 -18.01 -31.76
N GLU A 79 -24.07 -18.94 -30.88
CA GLU A 79 -25.14 -19.92 -31.16
C GLU A 79 -26.54 -19.28 -31.21
N VAL A 80 -26.73 -18.05 -30.70
CA VAL A 80 -28.01 -17.32 -30.67
C VAL A 80 -28.16 -16.38 -31.88
N SER A 81 -27.07 -16.07 -32.59
CA SER A 81 -27.04 -15.14 -33.72
C SER A 81 -27.43 -15.75 -35.09
N SER A 82 -27.90 -17.00 -35.17
CA SER A 82 -28.45 -17.53 -36.44
C SER A 82 -29.85 -16.93 -36.70
N PRO A 83 -30.06 -16.20 -37.81
CA PRO A 83 -31.25 -15.38 -37.99
C PRO A 83 -32.46 -16.23 -38.42
N THR A 84 -33.55 -16.15 -37.65
CA THR A 84 -34.89 -16.42 -38.16
C THR A 84 -35.73 -15.15 -38.07
N ALA A 85 -36.38 -14.86 -39.19
CA ALA A 85 -37.02 -13.60 -39.53
C ALA A 85 -38.21 -13.21 -38.64
N SER A 86 -38.49 -11.90 -38.72
CA SER A 86 -39.75 -11.20 -38.41
C SER A 86 -40.27 -11.29 -36.97
N GLU A 87 -40.34 -10.14 -36.28
CA GLU A 87 -41.61 -9.45 -36.04
C GLU A 87 -41.39 -8.12 -35.30
N THR A 88 -42.26 -7.18 -35.64
CA THR A 88 -42.45 -5.85 -35.07
C THR A 88 -42.86 -5.89 -33.59
N GLY A 89 -42.37 -4.93 -32.80
CA GLY A 89 -42.94 -4.55 -31.50
C GLY A 89 -42.09 -4.96 -30.30
N GLU A 90 -41.84 -3.97 -29.44
CA GLU A 90 -41.36 -4.04 -28.05
C GLU A 90 -41.02 -5.45 -27.53
N ASN A 91 -39.78 -5.89 -27.74
CA ASN A 91 -39.22 -7.04 -27.05
C ASN A 91 -37.75 -6.74 -26.76
N GLU A 92 -37.40 -6.61 -25.48
CA GLU A 92 -36.00 -6.64 -25.05
C GLU A 92 -35.33 -7.86 -25.69
N SER A 93 -34.18 -7.67 -26.36
CA SER A 93 -33.48 -8.81 -26.95
C SER A 93 -33.14 -9.82 -25.85
N GLN A 94 -33.19 -11.12 -26.18
CA GLN A 94 -32.77 -12.17 -25.25
C GLN A 94 -31.36 -11.91 -24.71
N GLU A 95 -30.49 -11.26 -25.48
CA GLU A 95 -29.16 -10.85 -25.05
C GLU A 95 -29.22 -9.76 -23.97
N HIS A 96 -30.06 -8.73 -24.15
CA HIS A 96 -30.25 -7.69 -23.14
C HIS A 96 -30.71 -8.33 -21.82
N SER A 97 -31.70 -9.22 -21.86
CA SER A 97 -32.19 -9.91 -20.65
C SER A 97 -31.11 -10.73 -19.93
N LYS A 98 -30.24 -11.42 -20.68
CA LYS A 98 -29.08 -12.14 -20.12
C LYS A 98 -28.07 -11.21 -19.46
N ILE A 99 -27.73 -10.10 -20.12
CA ILE A 99 -26.80 -9.09 -19.59
C ILE A 99 -27.36 -8.50 -18.28
N LYS A 100 -28.64 -8.12 -18.26
CA LYS A 100 -29.30 -7.60 -17.05
C LYS A 100 -29.22 -8.61 -15.89
N LYS A 101 -29.52 -9.88 -16.16
CA LYS A 101 -29.51 -10.94 -15.14
C LYS A 101 -28.12 -11.23 -14.60
N TYR A 102 -27.11 -11.23 -15.47
CA TYR A 102 -25.71 -11.41 -15.05
C TYR A 102 -25.23 -10.27 -14.15
N LEU A 103 -25.44 -9.03 -14.57
CA LEU A 103 -25.02 -7.85 -13.80
C LEU A 103 -25.71 -7.78 -12.43
N PHE A 104 -26.99 -8.16 -12.37
CA PHE A 104 -27.72 -8.25 -11.10
C PHE A 104 -27.19 -9.38 -10.20
N ASN A 105 -27.02 -10.60 -10.73
CA ASN A 105 -26.60 -11.74 -9.92
C ASN A 105 -25.15 -11.62 -9.43
N GLN A 106 -24.26 -11.10 -10.27
CA GLN A 106 -22.83 -11.03 -9.97
C GLN A 106 -22.46 -9.79 -9.16
N PHE A 107 -23.13 -8.65 -9.42
CA PHE A 107 -22.74 -7.35 -8.87
C PHE A 107 -23.88 -6.60 -8.18
N GLY A 108 -25.11 -7.14 -8.14
CA GLY A 108 -26.27 -6.44 -7.58
C GLY A 108 -26.72 -5.23 -8.41
N LEU A 109 -26.33 -5.14 -9.69
CA LEU A 109 -26.60 -3.99 -10.54
C LEU A 109 -27.89 -4.19 -11.35
N GLU A 110 -28.93 -3.43 -11.04
CA GLU A 110 -30.16 -3.41 -11.82
C GLU A 110 -30.02 -2.55 -13.07
N VAL A 111 -30.14 -3.14 -14.25
CA VAL A 111 -29.97 -2.41 -15.51
C VAL A 111 -31.31 -1.82 -15.99
N LYS A 112 -31.36 -0.49 -16.08
CA LYS A 112 -32.49 0.25 -16.63
C LYS A 112 -32.61 0.02 -18.13
N GLU A 113 -31.54 0.29 -18.87
CA GLU A 113 -31.52 0.28 -20.33
C GLU A 113 -30.17 -0.18 -20.85
N ILE A 114 -30.16 -0.86 -22.00
CA ILE A 114 -28.94 -1.19 -22.73
C ILE A 114 -29.06 -0.53 -24.09
N THR A 115 -28.11 0.35 -24.38
CA THR A 115 -27.93 1.00 -25.68
C THR A 115 -26.75 0.35 -26.40
N PRO A 116 -26.57 0.59 -27.71
CA PRO A 116 -25.42 0.05 -28.45
C PRO A 116 -24.06 0.43 -27.85
N ASP A 117 -23.97 1.61 -27.23
CA ASP A 117 -22.71 2.18 -26.75
C ASP A 117 -22.57 2.19 -25.21
N SER A 118 -23.64 1.86 -24.47
CA SER A 118 -23.64 1.96 -23.00
C SER A 118 -24.70 1.11 -22.31
N ILE A 119 -24.42 0.71 -21.07
CA ILE A 119 -25.37 0.06 -20.15
C ILE A 119 -25.76 1.07 -19.08
N VAL A 120 -27.03 1.43 -19.03
CA VAL A 120 -27.59 2.36 -18.03
C VAL A 120 -28.09 1.54 -16.84
N VAL A 121 -27.41 1.66 -15.71
CA VAL A 121 -27.80 1.02 -14.44
C VAL A 121 -28.75 1.95 -13.68
N LEU A 122 -29.76 1.38 -13.01
CA LEU A 122 -30.56 2.11 -12.02
C LEU A 122 -29.63 2.60 -10.91
N ASN A 123 -29.95 3.76 -10.34
CA ASN A 123 -29.09 4.41 -9.36
C ASN A 123 -28.82 3.46 -8.17
N ASN A 124 -27.60 2.93 -8.11
CA ASN A 124 -27.13 2.09 -7.02
C ASN A 124 -26.21 2.97 -6.17
N LYS A 125 -26.76 3.45 -5.06
CA LYS A 125 -26.04 4.37 -4.16
C LYS A 125 -24.71 3.80 -3.69
N GLU A 126 -24.63 2.52 -3.37
CA GLU A 126 -23.39 1.88 -2.92
C GLU A 126 -22.32 1.84 -4.03
N LEU A 127 -22.72 1.57 -5.28
CA LEU A 127 -21.81 1.63 -6.42
C LEU A 127 -21.35 3.07 -6.68
N VAL A 128 -22.27 4.04 -6.63
CA VAL A 128 -21.94 5.46 -6.81
C VAL A 128 -20.98 5.92 -5.73
N ASP A 129 -21.25 5.62 -4.45
CA ASP A 129 -20.36 5.95 -3.32
C ASP A 129 -18.97 5.31 -3.50
N LYS A 130 -18.90 4.06 -3.99
CA LYS A 130 -17.62 3.37 -4.29
C LYS A 130 -16.89 3.95 -5.50
N ILE A 131 -17.60 4.36 -6.54
CA ILE A 131 -17.02 5.03 -7.71
C ILE A 131 -16.51 6.40 -7.28
N ASP A 132 -17.26 7.16 -6.49
CA ASP A 132 -16.85 8.46 -5.97
C ASP A 132 -15.59 8.32 -5.09
N GLU A 133 -15.55 7.33 -4.19
CA GLU A 133 -14.36 7.01 -3.41
C GLU A 133 -13.17 6.62 -4.30
N TYR A 134 -13.40 5.83 -5.36
CA TYR A 134 -12.35 5.48 -6.31
C TYR A 134 -11.84 6.69 -7.09
N MET A 135 -12.75 7.55 -7.55
CA MET A 135 -12.44 8.75 -8.34
C MET A 135 -11.73 9.81 -7.49
N LEU A 136 -12.02 9.90 -6.20
CA LEU A 136 -11.33 10.80 -5.27
C LEU A 136 -9.82 10.50 -5.18
N TRP A 137 -9.42 9.23 -5.21
CA TRP A 137 -8.01 8.84 -5.13
C TRP A 137 -7.31 8.73 -6.49
N ASN A 138 -8.06 8.66 -7.59
CA ASN A 138 -7.52 8.53 -8.96
C ASN A 138 -7.85 9.75 -9.85
N GLY A 139 -8.37 10.81 -9.23
CA GLY A 139 -8.78 12.04 -9.88
C GLY A 139 -7.60 12.97 -10.11
N ASN A 140 -7.89 14.26 -10.24
CA ASN A 140 -6.87 15.28 -10.35
C ASN A 140 -6.18 15.54 -8.98
N ASN A 141 -5.22 16.46 -8.95
CA ASN A 141 -4.51 16.80 -7.72
C ASN A 141 -5.45 17.29 -6.59
N ASP A 142 -6.49 18.04 -6.92
CA ASP A 142 -7.44 18.59 -5.95
C ASP A 142 -8.31 17.47 -5.35
N ASP A 143 -8.67 16.47 -6.14
CA ASP A 143 -9.42 15.28 -5.69
C ASP A 143 -8.60 14.49 -4.67
N ILE A 144 -7.33 14.21 -4.98
CA ILE A 144 -6.40 13.49 -4.09
C ILE A 144 -6.22 14.24 -2.77
N LYS A 145 -6.04 15.57 -2.85
CA LYS A 145 -5.89 16.44 -1.68
C LYS A 145 -7.15 16.41 -0.82
N THR A 146 -8.32 16.49 -1.43
CA THR A 146 -9.63 16.43 -0.76
C THR A 146 -9.79 15.09 -0.04
N ALA A 147 -9.55 13.97 -0.73
CA ALA A 147 -9.64 12.62 -0.17
C ALA A 147 -8.74 12.44 1.06
N PHE A 148 -7.52 12.98 1.00
CA PHE A 148 -6.59 12.94 2.11
C PHE A 148 -7.08 13.76 3.32
N LEU A 149 -7.61 14.97 3.09
CA LEU A 149 -8.12 15.84 4.15
C LEU A 149 -9.43 15.35 4.77
N GLU A 150 -10.28 14.64 4.01
CA GLU A 150 -11.46 13.96 4.57
C GLU A 150 -11.06 12.88 5.58
N LYS A 151 -9.97 12.14 5.29
CA LYS A 151 -9.44 11.14 6.21
C LYS A 151 -8.69 11.75 7.39
N TYR A 152 -7.90 12.79 7.13
CA TYR A 152 -7.01 13.43 8.11
C TYR A 152 -7.41 14.89 8.36
N SER A 153 -8.66 15.12 8.77
CA SER A 153 -9.24 16.47 8.91
C SER A 153 -8.60 17.35 9.99
N ILE A 154 -7.68 16.78 10.78
CA ILE A 154 -6.86 17.54 11.73
C ILE A 154 -5.72 18.31 11.04
N ILE A 155 -5.35 17.94 9.81
CA ILE A 155 -4.25 18.56 9.07
C ILE A 155 -4.81 19.75 8.28
N PRO A 156 -4.23 20.96 8.42
CA PRO A 156 -4.66 22.13 7.66
C PRO A 156 -4.40 21.98 6.16
N GLU A 157 -5.31 22.48 5.34
CA GLU A 157 -5.25 22.36 3.87
C GLU A 157 -3.98 23.02 3.28
N GLU A 158 -3.54 24.14 3.84
CA GLU A 158 -2.33 24.86 3.42
C GLU A 158 -1.03 24.08 3.69
N LYS A 159 -1.10 23.03 4.52
CA LYS A 159 0.05 22.14 4.81
C LYS A 159 0.06 20.88 3.96
N VAL A 160 -0.92 20.71 3.08
CA VAL A 160 -1.00 19.56 2.16
C VAL A 160 -0.64 20.01 0.75
N HIS A 161 0.37 19.35 0.19
CA HIS A 161 0.92 19.61 -1.13
C HIS A 161 0.76 18.37 -2.00
N VAL A 162 0.47 18.54 -3.28
CA VAL A 162 0.47 17.46 -4.27
C VAL A 162 1.50 17.79 -5.32
N ILE A 163 2.42 16.86 -5.59
CA ILE A 163 3.50 17.05 -6.56
C ILE A 163 3.36 16.10 -7.74
N GLN A 164 3.83 16.52 -8.90
CA GLN A 164 3.88 15.70 -10.11
C GLN A 164 5.30 15.44 -10.61
N SER A 165 6.33 16.05 -10.01
CA SER A 165 7.72 15.86 -10.43
C SER A 165 8.70 16.00 -9.29
N LEU A 166 9.93 15.49 -9.46
CA LEU A 166 11.01 15.75 -8.49
C LEU A 166 11.34 17.24 -8.37
N SER A 167 11.18 18.01 -9.45
CA SER A 167 11.42 19.46 -9.42
C SER A 167 10.40 20.18 -8.53
N GLU A 168 9.12 19.82 -8.60
CA GLU A 168 8.09 20.33 -7.70
C GLU A 168 8.34 19.94 -6.25
N TYR A 169 8.79 18.70 -6.00
CA TYR A 169 9.20 18.27 -4.66
C TYR A 169 10.26 19.20 -4.06
N LEU A 170 11.30 19.52 -4.85
CA LEU A 170 12.38 20.41 -4.42
C LEU A 170 11.90 21.84 -4.20
N GLN A 171 10.96 22.32 -5.02
CA GLN A 171 10.34 23.64 -4.84
C GLN A 171 9.57 23.69 -3.52
N VAL A 172 8.70 22.71 -3.26
CA VAL A 172 7.93 22.63 -2.02
C VAL A 172 8.84 22.57 -0.80
N LEU A 173 9.95 21.82 -0.87
CA LEU A 173 10.95 21.80 0.21
C LEU A 173 11.59 23.18 0.45
N SER A 174 11.88 23.92 -0.61
CA SER A 174 12.43 25.27 -0.51
C SER A 174 11.43 26.23 0.13
N ASP A 175 10.16 26.15 -0.28
CA ASP A 175 9.09 27.04 0.19
C ASP A 175 8.75 26.77 1.66
N ILE A 176 8.73 25.50 2.09
CA ILE A 176 8.49 25.13 3.49
C ILE A 176 9.66 25.59 4.38
N ASN A 177 10.88 25.56 3.86
CA ASN A 177 12.09 25.82 4.63
C ASN A 177 12.66 27.24 4.46
N GLU A 178 11.83 28.22 4.08
CA GLU A 178 12.26 29.62 3.91
C GLU A 178 12.92 30.19 5.19
N ASP A 179 12.38 29.82 6.36
CA ASP A 179 12.86 30.26 7.67
C ASP A 179 14.00 29.39 8.26
N ASN A 180 14.56 28.44 7.47
CA ASN A 180 15.63 27.53 7.88
C ASN A 180 15.32 26.69 9.13
N HIS A 181 14.10 26.19 9.23
CA HIS A 181 13.69 25.24 10.26
C HIS A 181 14.47 23.92 10.18
N PHE A 182 14.65 23.26 11.33
CA PHE A 182 15.20 21.90 11.32
C PHE A 182 14.08 20.90 11.06
N LEU A 183 14.03 20.41 9.83
CA LEU A 183 12.99 19.48 9.38
C LEU A 183 13.49 18.04 9.42
N LEU A 184 12.63 17.15 9.94
CA LEU A 184 12.78 15.72 9.76
C LEU A 184 11.67 15.19 8.86
N SER A 185 12.00 14.21 8.03
CA SER A 185 11.09 13.69 7.02
C SER A 185 10.91 12.18 7.06
N ARG A 186 9.73 11.71 6.65
CA ARG A 186 9.39 10.28 6.55
C ARG A 186 8.51 10.02 5.35
N GLY A 187 8.93 9.07 4.50
CA GLY A 187 8.12 8.59 3.39
C GLY A 187 7.28 7.36 3.73
N GLN A 188 6.06 7.30 3.20
CA GLN A 188 5.22 6.11 3.21
C GLN A 188 4.65 5.86 1.81
N LYS A 189 4.59 4.58 1.43
CA LYS A 189 4.12 4.18 0.09
C LYS A 189 2.63 4.42 -0.16
N ASP A 190 1.86 4.57 0.91
CA ASP A 190 0.41 4.72 0.90
C ASP A 190 0.03 5.80 1.92
N CYS A 191 -0.59 6.87 1.45
CA CYS A 191 -1.05 7.99 2.28
C CYS A 191 -2.23 7.64 3.18
N THR A 192 -2.90 6.50 2.95
CA THR A 192 -3.97 5.99 3.80
C THR A 192 -3.43 5.21 5.00
N PHE A 193 -2.13 4.92 5.08
CA PHE A 193 -1.57 4.25 6.25
C PHE A 193 -1.35 5.24 7.39
N ASP A 194 -1.94 4.93 8.54
CA ASP A 194 -1.76 5.75 9.73
C ASP A 194 -0.29 5.81 10.16
N LEU A 195 0.13 6.99 10.60
CA LEU A 195 1.47 7.24 11.09
C LEU A 195 1.66 6.64 12.49
N VAL A 196 1.62 5.32 12.59
CA VAL A 196 1.63 4.57 13.86
C VAL A 196 2.81 3.61 13.90
N ALA A 197 3.51 3.59 15.04
CA ALA A 197 4.64 2.70 15.28
C ALA A 197 4.22 1.22 15.20
N SER A 198 5.11 0.35 14.74
CA SER A 198 4.78 -1.06 14.45
C SER A 198 4.27 -1.82 15.68
N LEU A 199 4.75 -1.49 16.88
CA LEU A 199 4.27 -2.05 18.15
C LEU A 199 2.77 -1.83 18.38
N TYR A 200 2.21 -0.75 17.83
CA TYR A 200 0.83 -0.34 18.11
C TYR A 200 -0.15 -0.69 16.98
N ARG A 201 0.34 -1.19 15.84
CA ARG A 201 -0.53 -1.55 14.70
C ARG A 201 -1.39 -2.76 15.01
N GLU A 202 -0.81 -3.77 15.66
CA GLU A 202 -1.53 -5.00 16.01
C GLU A 202 -1.72 -5.11 17.52
N ASP A 203 -2.95 -5.43 17.94
CA ASP A 203 -3.30 -5.55 19.36
C ASP A 203 -2.51 -6.68 20.06
N VAL A 204 -2.03 -7.68 19.31
CA VAL A 204 -1.23 -8.80 19.84
C VAL A 204 0.10 -8.35 20.47
N PHE A 205 0.62 -7.18 20.09
CA PHE A 205 1.88 -6.63 20.59
C PHE A 205 1.69 -5.61 21.74
N PHE A 206 0.44 -5.22 22.03
CA PHE A 206 0.16 -4.22 23.05
C PHE A 206 0.69 -4.64 24.43
N GLY A 207 1.47 -3.75 25.07
CA GLY A 207 2.10 -4.01 26.37
C GLY A 207 3.24 -5.03 26.36
N LYS A 208 3.64 -5.57 25.20
CA LYS A 208 4.69 -6.59 25.07
C LYS A 208 6.06 -6.05 24.66
N GLU A 209 6.24 -4.74 24.56
CA GLU A 209 7.51 -4.09 24.18
C GLU A 209 8.71 -4.70 24.92
N ARG A 210 8.66 -4.72 26.25
CA ARG A 210 9.73 -5.27 27.10
C ARG A 210 9.97 -6.76 26.86
N GLU A 211 8.91 -7.53 26.63
CA GLU A 211 9.02 -8.97 26.38
C GLU A 211 9.68 -9.24 25.03
N LEU A 212 9.23 -8.56 23.97
CA LEU A 212 9.76 -8.65 22.62
C LEU A 212 11.23 -8.23 22.58
N LEU A 213 11.56 -7.09 23.18
CA LEU A 213 12.93 -6.59 23.25
C LEU A 213 13.84 -7.55 24.03
N ASN A 214 13.38 -8.09 25.15
CA ASN A 214 14.17 -9.07 25.93
C ASN A 214 14.39 -10.38 25.16
N LYS A 215 13.37 -10.87 24.44
CA LYS A 215 13.49 -12.06 23.58
C LYS A 215 14.48 -11.80 22.45
N PHE A 216 14.38 -10.67 21.78
CA PHE A 216 15.31 -10.24 20.74
C PHE A 216 16.74 -10.14 21.28
N THR A 217 16.95 -9.43 22.40
CA THR A 217 18.28 -9.26 23.02
C THR A 217 18.94 -10.60 23.32
N ARG A 218 18.19 -11.55 23.91
CA ARG A 218 18.70 -12.89 24.18
C ARG A 218 19.04 -13.65 22.91
N GLY A 219 18.16 -13.65 21.90
CA GLY A 219 18.41 -14.35 20.64
C GLY A 219 19.57 -13.74 19.84
N ALA A 220 19.61 -12.41 19.77
CA ALA A 220 20.62 -11.66 19.04
C ALA A 220 22.00 -11.73 19.70
N SER A 221 22.11 -11.98 21.01
CA SER A 221 23.39 -12.17 21.70
C SER A 221 24.26 -13.30 21.13
N PHE A 222 23.64 -14.27 20.46
CA PHE A 222 24.35 -15.34 19.75
C PHE A 222 25.11 -14.80 18.52
N TYR A 223 24.50 -13.84 17.80
CA TYR A 223 25.04 -13.27 16.56
C TYR A 223 25.90 -12.03 16.83
N ASP A 224 25.47 -11.17 17.75
CA ASP A 224 26.15 -9.95 18.16
C ASP A 224 26.47 -10.01 19.67
N LYS A 225 27.70 -10.39 19.99
CA LYS A 225 28.19 -10.47 21.37
C LYS A 225 28.26 -9.11 22.07
N SER A 226 28.31 -8.01 21.31
CA SER A 226 28.36 -6.65 21.84
C SER A 226 26.98 -6.13 22.26
N ILE A 227 25.89 -6.85 21.94
CA ILE A 227 24.52 -6.36 22.18
C ILE A 227 24.24 -6.05 23.66
N HIS A 228 24.90 -6.74 24.59
CA HIS A 228 24.75 -6.49 26.02
C HIS A 228 25.48 -5.23 26.51
N LEU A 229 26.35 -4.65 25.68
CA LEU A 229 27.05 -3.39 25.93
C LEU A 229 26.29 -2.20 25.34
N LYS A 230 25.23 -2.45 24.56
CA LYS A 230 24.42 -1.42 23.91
C LYS A 230 23.31 -0.96 24.86
N SER A 231 22.98 0.33 24.79
CA SER A 231 21.82 0.89 25.50
C SER A 231 20.51 0.24 25.04
N LYS A 232 19.47 0.32 25.87
CA LYS A 232 18.13 -0.24 25.54
C LYS A 232 17.62 0.33 24.21
N GLU A 233 17.82 1.62 23.99
CA GLU A 233 17.39 2.39 22.84
C GLU A 233 18.13 1.94 21.58
N SER A 234 19.44 1.73 21.68
CA SER A 234 20.26 1.17 20.60
C SER A 234 19.82 -0.25 20.21
N VAL A 235 19.54 -1.11 21.20
CA VAL A 235 19.01 -2.46 20.95
C VAL A 235 17.61 -2.42 20.33
N THR A 236 16.80 -1.43 20.69
CA THR A 236 15.45 -1.23 20.14
C THR A 236 15.51 -0.85 18.66
N ALA A 237 16.35 0.14 18.30
CA ALA A 237 16.59 0.51 16.90
C ALA A 237 17.21 -0.65 16.09
N TYR A 238 18.12 -1.41 16.70
CA TYR A 238 18.69 -2.61 16.09
C TYR A 238 17.62 -3.69 15.81
N GLY A 239 16.69 -3.92 16.75
CA GLY A 239 15.57 -4.83 16.54
C GLY A 239 14.64 -4.37 15.42
N GLN A 240 14.28 -3.08 15.41
CA GLN A 240 13.42 -2.49 14.38
C GLN A 240 14.01 -2.64 12.97
N HIS A 241 15.33 -2.53 12.85
CA HIS A 241 16.01 -2.75 11.56
C HIS A 241 15.69 -4.13 10.97
N TYR A 242 15.56 -5.16 11.80
CA TYR A 242 15.17 -6.52 11.39
C TYR A 242 13.67 -6.80 11.48
N GLY A 243 12.84 -5.77 11.64
CA GLY A 243 11.38 -5.89 11.66
C GLY A 243 10.77 -6.26 13.01
N LEU A 244 11.52 -6.14 14.12
CA LEU A 244 10.92 -6.25 15.45
C LEU A 244 9.87 -5.15 15.63
N PRO A 245 8.65 -5.44 16.11
CA PRO A 245 7.70 -4.40 16.46
C PRO A 245 8.22 -3.51 17.60
N THR A 246 8.30 -2.20 17.37
CA THR A 246 8.83 -1.19 18.31
C THR A 246 7.91 0.04 18.38
N ASN A 247 8.08 0.85 19.41
CA ASN A 247 7.39 2.13 19.58
C ASN A 247 8.11 3.28 18.87
N TYR A 248 8.96 2.98 17.89
CA TYR A 248 9.79 3.95 17.18
C TYR A 248 9.28 4.12 15.75
N LEU A 249 9.30 5.35 15.26
CA LEU A 249 9.06 5.69 13.86
C LEU A 249 10.34 6.26 13.26
N ASP A 250 10.78 5.69 12.13
CA ASP A 250 11.96 6.16 11.41
C ASP A 250 11.69 7.50 10.71
N PHE A 251 12.55 8.47 10.95
CA PHE A 251 12.63 9.75 10.26
C PHE A 251 14.05 9.99 9.75
N THR A 252 14.23 10.92 8.83
CA THR A 252 15.54 11.28 8.28
C THR A 252 15.62 12.76 7.97
N GLU A 253 16.80 13.34 8.16
CA GLU A 253 17.14 14.69 7.68
C GLU A 253 17.39 14.71 6.15
N ALA A 254 17.55 13.55 5.51
CA ALA A 254 17.74 13.44 4.08
C ALA A 254 16.39 13.37 3.35
N HIS A 255 15.83 14.52 2.96
CA HIS A 255 14.48 14.59 2.39
C HIS A 255 14.30 13.75 1.11
N LEU A 256 15.28 13.72 0.21
CA LEU A 256 15.25 12.85 -0.97
C LEU A 256 15.24 11.36 -0.63
N LEU A 257 15.84 10.97 0.51
CA LEU A 257 15.81 9.61 1.00
C LEU A 257 14.41 9.24 1.52
N SER A 258 13.74 10.17 2.20
CA SER A 258 12.35 9.99 2.62
C SER A 258 11.44 9.77 1.39
N LEU A 259 11.62 10.56 0.33
CA LEU A 259 10.89 10.39 -0.93
C LEU A 259 11.21 9.04 -1.58
N PHE A 260 12.48 8.63 -1.59
CA PHE A 260 12.86 7.28 -2.05
C PHE A 260 12.12 6.18 -1.28
N PHE A 261 12.00 6.28 0.04
CA PHE A 261 11.26 5.30 0.83
C PHE A 261 9.76 5.29 0.58
N ALA A 262 9.18 6.42 0.20
CA ALA A 262 7.80 6.49 -0.26
C ALA A 262 7.62 5.76 -1.61
N LEU A 263 8.62 5.84 -2.50
CA LEU A 263 8.48 5.41 -3.90
C LEU A 263 9.16 4.09 -4.28
N LYS A 264 10.05 3.53 -3.44
CA LYS A 264 10.81 2.29 -3.75
C LYS A 264 9.95 1.06 -4.09
N GLU A 265 8.67 1.08 -3.74
CA GLU A 265 7.67 0.07 -4.06
C GLU A 265 6.66 0.63 -5.08
N PHE A 266 7.10 1.43 -6.06
CA PHE A 266 6.24 2.13 -7.02
C PHE A 266 5.26 1.22 -7.81
N LYS A 267 5.55 -0.08 -7.91
CA LYS A 267 4.59 -1.07 -8.45
C LYS A 267 3.29 -1.17 -7.64
N TYR A 268 3.32 -0.77 -6.37
CA TYR A 268 2.12 -0.54 -5.57
C TYR A 268 1.47 0.77 -6.01
N ASN A 269 0.41 0.65 -6.81
CA ASN A 269 -0.21 1.77 -7.49
C ASN A 269 -1.71 1.97 -7.18
N GLU A 270 -2.17 1.48 -6.03
CA GLU A 270 -3.59 1.59 -5.65
C GLU A 270 -3.93 2.94 -4.99
N LYS A 271 -3.01 3.46 -4.19
CA LYS A 271 -3.17 4.70 -3.42
C LYS A 271 -1.96 5.63 -3.58
N PRO A 272 -2.11 6.96 -3.45
CA PRO A 272 -0.97 7.88 -3.50
C PRO A 272 0.06 7.58 -2.41
N SER A 273 1.32 7.96 -2.63
CA SER A 273 2.35 7.94 -1.59
C SER A 273 2.37 9.28 -0.85
N ILE A 274 3.03 9.31 0.32
CA ILE A 274 3.15 10.52 1.13
C ILE A 274 4.57 10.68 1.70
N VAL A 275 5.02 11.92 1.80
CA VAL A 275 6.16 12.32 2.63
C VAL A 275 5.67 13.30 3.68
N TYR A 276 5.91 12.99 4.95
CA TYR A 276 5.74 13.92 6.07
C TYR A 276 7.03 14.70 6.28
N LEU A 277 6.91 16.01 6.52
CA LEU A 277 7.99 16.91 6.93
C LEU A 277 7.59 17.59 8.23
N VAL A 278 8.36 17.39 9.28
CA VAL A 278 8.04 17.85 10.64
C VAL A 278 9.07 18.86 11.09
N ASP A 279 8.61 20.03 11.54
CA ASP A 279 9.43 20.95 12.32
C ASP A 279 9.53 20.44 13.75
N THR A 280 10.69 19.89 14.10
CA THR A 280 10.88 19.23 15.39
C THR A 280 11.19 20.19 16.52
N GLU A 281 11.74 21.38 16.21
CA GLU A 281 12.08 22.39 17.21
C GLU A 281 10.83 23.04 17.77
N GLU A 282 9.93 23.51 16.90
CA GLU A 282 8.65 24.09 17.30
C GLU A 282 7.75 23.05 17.98
N TYR A 283 7.72 21.82 17.44
CA TYR A 283 7.01 20.71 18.06
C TYR A 283 7.48 20.44 19.50
N HIS A 284 8.79 20.31 19.73
CA HIS A 284 9.31 20.09 21.07
C HIS A 284 9.10 21.31 21.98
N CYS A 285 9.19 22.53 21.44
CA CYS A 285 8.96 23.74 22.21
C CYS A 285 7.55 23.75 22.81
N ASP A 286 6.57 23.28 22.05
CA ASP A 286 5.18 23.26 22.46
C ASP A 286 4.79 22.03 23.31
N VAL A 287 5.30 20.83 22.98
CA VAL A 287 4.91 19.59 23.69
C VAL A 287 5.69 19.39 25.00
N ILE A 288 6.97 19.77 25.03
CA ILE A 288 7.88 19.49 26.16
C ILE A 288 8.64 20.72 26.67
N GLY A 289 8.41 21.91 26.09
CA GLY A 289 8.94 23.17 26.60
C GLY A 289 10.43 23.39 26.35
N THR A 290 11.03 22.71 25.37
CA THR A 290 12.44 22.89 25.00
C THR A 290 12.59 23.17 23.51
N ARG A 291 13.61 23.97 23.14
CA ARG A 291 14.00 24.21 21.74
C ARG A 291 15.05 23.20 21.24
N GLU A 292 15.26 22.11 21.96
CA GLU A 292 16.11 21.04 21.45
C GLU A 292 15.40 20.34 20.29
N LYS A 293 16.04 20.34 19.11
CA LYS A 293 15.50 19.72 17.88
C LYS A 293 15.29 18.21 18.01
N PHE A 294 16.16 17.56 18.76
CA PHE A 294 16.13 16.14 19.09
C PHE A 294 17.05 15.90 20.28
N PHE A 295 16.85 14.78 20.98
CA PHE A 295 17.75 14.36 22.05
C PHE A 295 18.78 13.36 21.53
N ASP A 296 20.06 13.62 21.81
CA ASP A 296 21.14 12.70 21.46
C ASP A 296 21.24 11.59 22.52
N PHE A 297 20.84 10.38 22.13
CA PHE A 297 20.83 9.19 22.96
C PHE A 297 22.07 8.31 22.74
N SER A 298 23.14 8.86 22.15
CA SER A 298 24.46 8.21 22.12
C SER A 298 25.13 8.14 23.49
N ASN A 299 24.77 9.03 24.43
CA ASN A 299 25.32 9.04 25.79
C ASN A 299 24.32 8.49 26.81
N GLU A 300 24.62 7.34 27.44
CA GLU A 300 23.75 6.67 28.41
C GLU A 300 23.31 7.55 29.61
N THR A 301 24.13 8.54 29.98
CA THR A 301 23.83 9.43 31.12
C THR A 301 22.64 10.35 30.80
N GLU A 302 22.58 10.87 29.58
CA GLU A 302 21.50 11.73 29.08
C GLU A 302 20.21 10.92 28.85
N VAL A 303 20.32 9.67 28.40
CA VAL A 303 19.18 8.80 28.09
C VAL A 303 18.26 8.64 29.29
N SER A 304 18.78 8.27 30.46
CA SER A 304 17.96 8.06 31.67
C SER A 304 17.20 9.33 32.09
N PHE A 305 17.85 10.49 32.01
CA PHE A 305 17.25 11.77 32.36
C PHE A 305 16.08 12.12 31.46
N HIS A 306 16.25 12.03 30.14
CA HIS A 306 15.22 12.38 29.16
C HIS A 306 14.11 11.32 29.11
N THR A 307 14.45 10.04 29.20
CA THR A 307 13.45 8.94 29.15
C THR A 307 12.51 8.96 30.35
N ASP A 308 12.98 9.28 31.54
CA ASP A 308 12.14 9.41 32.73
C ASP A 308 11.32 10.70 32.72
N ARG A 309 11.93 11.82 32.34
CA ARG A 309 11.28 13.14 32.30
C ARG A 309 10.17 13.22 31.25
N TYR A 310 10.40 12.65 30.06
CA TYR A 310 9.51 12.72 28.91
C TYR A 310 8.87 11.37 28.58
N ARG A 311 8.67 10.52 29.59
CA ARG A 311 8.16 9.15 29.41
C ARG A 311 6.81 9.08 28.70
N ASN A 312 5.97 10.08 28.93
CA ASN A 312 4.60 10.15 28.39
C ASN A 312 4.50 11.02 27.14
N ASN A 313 5.63 11.51 26.63
CA ASN A 313 5.69 12.36 25.46
C ASN A 313 6.29 11.61 24.28
N ASP A 314 5.86 12.02 23.09
CA ASP A 314 6.52 11.62 21.87
C ASP A 314 7.71 12.55 21.63
N ILE A 315 8.90 11.98 21.49
CA ILE A 315 10.15 12.75 21.40
C ILE A 315 11.01 12.28 20.23
N PHE A 316 11.60 13.23 19.51
CA PHE A 316 12.62 12.93 18.51
C PHE A 316 13.96 12.66 19.18
N ILE A 317 14.56 11.54 18.83
CA ILE A 317 15.86 11.10 19.34
C ILE A 317 16.79 10.78 18.17
N LYS A 318 18.09 10.94 18.43
CA LYS A 318 19.16 10.44 17.57
C LYS A 318 19.95 9.40 18.35
N LEU A 319 20.32 8.31 17.69
CA LEU A 319 21.13 7.26 18.29
C LEU A 319 22.51 7.26 17.66
N GLU A 320 23.49 6.69 18.38
CA GLU A 320 24.80 6.43 17.80
C GLU A 320 24.64 5.55 16.55
N ASP A 321 25.46 5.83 15.53
CA ASP A 321 25.54 5.09 14.27
C ASP A 321 26.13 3.69 14.51
N SER A 322 25.42 2.86 15.27
CA SER A 322 25.83 1.51 15.65
C SER A 322 25.77 0.51 14.50
N ASN A 323 25.27 0.93 13.34
CA ASN A 323 25.20 0.17 12.10
C ASN A 323 25.36 1.14 10.90
N GLU A 324 26.14 0.73 9.90
CA GLU A 324 26.34 1.45 8.64
C GLU A 324 25.01 1.89 7.99
N ARG A 325 23.94 1.09 8.10
CA ARG A 325 22.63 1.47 7.60
C ARG A 325 22.04 2.71 8.28
N ILE A 326 22.16 2.83 9.60
CA ILE A 326 21.66 4.00 10.35
C ILE A 326 22.45 5.24 9.95
N HIS A 327 23.77 5.07 9.80
CA HIS A 327 24.70 6.11 9.33
C HIS A 327 24.32 6.64 7.95
N PHE A 328 24.16 5.76 6.96
CA PHE A 328 23.83 6.17 5.58
C PHE A 328 22.42 6.72 5.45
N GLN A 329 21.51 6.36 6.34
CA GLN A 329 20.15 6.90 6.35
C GLN A 329 20.03 8.25 7.04
N LYS A 330 21.09 8.73 7.71
CA LYS A 330 21.05 9.91 8.57
C LYS A 330 19.81 9.86 9.49
N GLY A 331 19.64 8.71 10.13
CA GLY A 331 18.40 8.30 10.76
C GLY A 331 18.13 9.00 12.08
N TYR A 332 16.88 9.39 12.28
CA TYR A 332 16.31 9.86 13.54
C TYR A 332 15.10 8.98 13.87
N PHE A 333 14.71 8.96 15.14
CA PHE A 333 13.54 8.21 15.57
C PHE A 333 12.58 9.10 16.33
N LEU A 334 11.29 9.04 16.01
CA LEU A 334 10.25 9.50 16.91
C LEU A 334 9.91 8.35 17.86
N LYS A 335 10.29 8.49 19.13
CA LYS A 335 9.92 7.54 20.19
C LYS A 335 8.53 7.90 20.67
N THR A 336 7.57 7.05 20.34
CA THR A 336 6.16 7.25 20.67
C THR A 336 5.80 6.63 22.03
N ALA A 337 4.94 7.30 22.80
CA ALA A 337 4.48 6.84 24.10
C ALA A 337 3.25 5.92 24.01
N SER A 338 2.43 6.08 22.97
CA SER A 338 1.21 5.28 22.76
C SER A 338 0.73 5.26 21.30
N LYS A 339 -0.26 4.40 21.00
CA LYS A 339 -0.86 4.21 19.66
C LYS A 339 -1.44 5.49 19.05
N LEU A 340 -2.06 6.32 19.87
CA LEU A 340 -2.79 7.53 19.49
C LEU A 340 -2.40 8.62 20.49
N SER A 341 -1.11 8.93 20.56
CA SER A 341 -0.65 10.02 21.43
C SER A 341 -1.30 11.33 20.97
N GLN A 342 -1.72 12.13 21.94
CA GLN A 342 -2.18 13.49 21.67
C GLN A 342 -1.05 14.31 21.02
N ASP A 343 0.19 14.02 21.39
CA ASP A 343 1.40 14.64 20.85
C ASP A 343 1.55 14.37 19.34
N LEU A 344 1.32 13.15 18.86
CA LEU A 344 1.39 12.84 17.42
C LEU A 344 0.27 13.55 16.64
N GLN A 345 -0.94 13.60 17.19
CA GLN A 345 -2.05 14.34 16.56
C GLN A 345 -1.74 15.85 16.50
N LYS A 346 -1.12 16.40 17.54
CA LYS A 346 -0.65 17.79 17.58
C LYS A 346 0.48 18.02 16.58
N MET A 347 1.45 17.11 16.50
CA MET A 347 2.53 17.12 15.52
C MET A 347 1.98 17.20 14.09
N LEU A 348 1.05 16.31 13.75
CA LEU A 348 0.42 16.24 12.43
C LEU A 348 -0.37 17.50 12.08
N SER A 349 -1.14 18.04 13.04
CA SER A 349 -2.00 19.20 12.80
C SER A 349 -1.25 20.54 12.77
N GLN A 350 -0.18 20.70 13.55
CA GLN A 350 0.46 22.01 13.76
C GLN A 350 1.87 22.10 13.20
N TYR A 351 2.61 21.00 13.15
CA TYR A 351 4.06 21.02 12.89
C TYR A 351 4.47 20.18 11.68
N THR A 352 3.50 19.63 10.93
CA THR A 352 3.76 18.74 9.81
C THR A 352 3.24 19.30 8.49
N HIS A 353 4.06 19.26 7.46
CA HIS A 353 3.65 19.37 6.06
C HIS A 353 3.57 17.98 5.43
N CYS A 354 2.53 17.75 4.63
CA CYS A 354 2.26 16.49 3.95
C CYS A 354 2.41 16.68 2.44
N ILE A 355 3.34 15.96 1.82
CA ILE A 355 3.54 15.99 0.38
C ILE A 355 3.02 14.68 -0.20
N LEU A 356 1.94 14.75 -0.95
CA LEU A 356 1.30 13.63 -1.63
C LEU A 356 1.90 13.44 -3.03
N ILE A 357 2.11 12.17 -3.39
CA ILE A 357 2.61 11.76 -4.69
C ILE A 357 1.56 10.87 -5.35
N PRO A 358 0.90 11.34 -6.42
CA PRO A 358 -0.07 10.55 -7.18
C PRO A 358 0.50 9.21 -7.65
N GLN A 359 -0.38 8.22 -7.77
CA GLN A 359 -0.13 6.86 -8.21
C GLN A 359 0.70 6.82 -9.50
N ASP A 360 0.17 7.42 -10.55
CA ASP A 360 0.76 7.51 -11.88
C ASP A 360 2.14 8.17 -11.91
N MET A 361 2.45 9.03 -10.93
CA MET A 361 3.73 9.74 -10.86
C MET A 361 4.83 8.99 -10.09
N LYS A 362 4.49 7.92 -9.34
CA LYS A 362 5.45 7.24 -8.46
C LYS A 362 6.66 6.68 -9.20
N GLU A 363 6.44 5.99 -10.31
CA GLU A 363 7.51 5.37 -11.10
C GLU A 363 8.40 6.42 -11.76
N THR A 364 7.79 7.46 -12.34
CA THR A 364 8.49 8.58 -12.98
C THR A 364 9.45 9.26 -11.99
N ILE A 365 8.94 9.68 -10.83
CA ILE A 365 9.74 10.39 -9.82
C ILE A 365 10.79 9.45 -9.19
N PHE A 366 10.46 8.16 -9.00
CA PHE A 366 11.44 7.18 -8.54
C PHE A 366 12.63 7.06 -9.50
N ASN A 367 12.37 7.02 -10.80
CA ASN A 367 13.42 6.95 -11.82
C ASN A 367 14.24 8.25 -11.87
N GLU A 368 13.62 9.42 -11.70
CA GLU A 368 14.34 10.70 -11.56
C GLU A 368 15.31 10.68 -10.38
N LEU A 369 14.86 10.25 -9.19
CA LEU A 369 15.71 10.07 -8.00
C LEU A 369 16.88 9.12 -8.27
N PHE A 370 16.57 7.98 -8.90
CA PHE A 370 17.56 6.96 -9.21
C PHE A 370 18.64 7.49 -10.17
N ASN A 371 18.24 8.28 -11.17
CA ASN A 371 19.13 8.89 -12.16
C ASN A 371 20.06 9.95 -11.57
N ILE A 372 19.63 10.69 -10.55
CA ILE A 372 20.49 11.64 -9.82
C ILE A 372 21.36 10.99 -8.73
N GLY A 373 21.29 9.66 -8.59
CA GLY A 373 22.16 8.89 -7.71
C GLY A 373 21.55 8.52 -6.35
N VAL A 374 20.26 8.83 -6.11
CA VAL A 374 19.53 8.35 -4.92
C VAL A 374 18.98 6.96 -5.24
N ASN A 375 19.77 5.93 -4.97
CA ASN A 375 19.45 4.54 -5.33
C ASN A 375 19.72 3.56 -4.17
N TYR A 376 19.43 2.28 -4.40
CA TYR A 376 19.59 1.26 -3.37
C TYR A 376 21.02 1.17 -2.81
N GLU A 377 22.04 1.40 -3.62
CA GLU A 377 23.45 1.33 -3.22
C GLU A 377 23.87 2.54 -2.38
N SER A 378 23.39 3.74 -2.70
CA SER A 378 23.68 4.94 -1.89
C SER A 378 23.06 4.90 -0.49
N ILE A 379 22.05 4.04 -0.28
CA ILE A 379 21.26 3.97 0.95
C ILE A 379 21.63 2.74 1.79
N TYR A 380 22.01 1.65 1.13
CA TYR A 380 22.29 0.38 1.77
C TYR A 380 23.62 -0.19 1.24
N PRO A 381 24.64 -0.34 2.10
CA PRO A 381 25.97 -0.80 1.69
C PRO A 381 26.05 -2.29 1.33
N ASP A 382 24.96 -3.04 1.47
CA ASP A 382 24.97 -4.50 1.24
C ASP A 382 25.00 -4.87 -0.26
N ILE A 383 25.70 -5.95 -0.57
CA ILE A 383 25.82 -6.49 -1.94
C ILE A 383 24.45 -6.84 -2.57
N ASP A 384 23.46 -7.22 -1.77
CA ASP A 384 22.10 -7.48 -2.25
C ASP A 384 21.46 -6.23 -2.86
N ASN A 385 21.81 -5.05 -2.35
CA ASN A 385 21.30 -3.78 -2.85
C ASN A 385 22.05 -3.32 -4.11
N LEU A 386 23.33 -3.67 -4.26
CA LEU A 386 24.04 -3.58 -5.55
C LEU A 386 23.32 -4.43 -6.62
N VAL A 387 22.92 -5.66 -6.30
CA VAL A 387 22.17 -6.52 -7.23
C VAL A 387 20.81 -5.90 -7.58
N LYS A 388 20.08 -5.33 -6.61
CA LYS A 388 18.82 -4.62 -6.88
C LYS A 388 19.03 -3.42 -7.80
N ASN A 389 20.10 -2.63 -7.58
CA ASN A 389 20.47 -1.49 -8.42
C ASN A 389 20.73 -1.95 -9.87
N ILE A 390 21.52 -3.02 -10.06
CA ILE A 390 21.80 -3.60 -11.38
C ILE A 390 20.52 -4.07 -12.09
N LYS A 391 19.63 -4.77 -11.37
CA LYS A 391 18.35 -5.23 -11.93
C LYS A 391 17.49 -4.06 -12.40
N HIS A 392 17.32 -3.04 -11.56
CA HIS A 392 16.53 -1.85 -11.90
C HIS A 392 17.05 -1.15 -13.15
N ARG A 393 18.38 -0.96 -13.25
CA ARG A 393 19.01 -0.38 -14.45
C ARG A 393 18.76 -1.19 -15.72
N LYS A 394 18.72 -2.52 -15.62
CA LYS A 394 18.51 -3.38 -16.78
C LYS A 394 17.04 -3.39 -17.23
N ASP A 395 16.11 -3.39 -16.29
CA ASP A 395 14.68 -3.38 -16.57
C ASP A 395 14.22 -2.02 -17.16
N GLY A 396 14.90 -0.92 -16.84
CA GLY A 396 14.66 0.42 -17.43
C GLY A 396 15.37 0.70 -18.77
N ILE A 397 16.10 -0.27 -19.35
CA ILE A 397 16.78 -0.13 -20.67
C ILE A 397 16.00 -0.81 -21.82
N VAL A 398 14.75 -1.24 -21.59
CA VAL A 398 13.90 -1.86 -22.63
C VAL A 398 12.92 -0.87 -23.23
#